data_AF-A0A9E0K6J0-F1
#
_entry.id   AF-A0A9E0K6J0-F1
#
_cell.length_a   1.000
_cell.length_b   1.000
_cell.length_c   1.000
_cell.angle_alpha   90.00
_cell.angle_beta   90.00
_cell.angle_gamma   90.00
#
_symmetry.space_group_name_H-M   'P 1'
#
loop_
_entity.id
_entity.type
_entity.pdbx_description
1 polymer ?
#
loop_
_entity_poly.entity_id
_entity_poly.type
_entity_poly.pdbx_seq_one_letter_code
_entity_poly.pdbx_strand_id
1 'polypeptide(L)'
;TVNATTYTAKIEPGLVYSFKVAAVNHGGESFPSEILSAYKARKERGRVLIINGFDRLSAPAIVNNEQQAGFDMEEDPGVAYLSDISICGVQTGFDRSKGGKEGKGCLGYSTGELEGMQIAGNTFDYPFIHGKAIQAAGSFSFVSCSDESVESGEVPLDAYNVVDLILGLEKENTSGIQAGQTYYKTFSSAMQRALTSYSLYGGNIFVSGAYIGSDMSSSQGNREFTEKILKYGYQESLQENRSGGISGLGKTISIPRLPNERSYAVTKPDCLVPLAPAFSVFSYLPGNQSAGVAFKGDYRTFVMGFPFESIESEDDRASIMASILKFFSDK
;
A
#
# COMPACT_ATOMS: atom_id res chain seq x y z
N THR A 1 17.88 12.35 -21.36
CA THR A 1 18.05 13.53 -20.50
C THR A 1 17.10 14.61 -20.95
N VAL A 2 16.34 15.17 -20.01
CA VAL A 2 15.35 16.22 -20.28
C VAL A 2 15.90 17.51 -19.63
N ASN A 3 15.92 18.61 -20.37
CA ASN A 3 16.45 19.90 -19.89
C ASN A 3 15.35 20.87 -19.42
N ALA A 4 14.13 20.36 -19.27
CA ALA A 4 12.94 21.10 -18.86
C ALA A 4 12.18 20.30 -17.79
N THR A 5 11.21 20.92 -17.14
CA THR A 5 10.34 20.29 -16.15
C THR A 5 9.27 19.37 -16.76
N THR A 6 9.24 19.23 -18.09
CA THR A 6 8.27 18.40 -18.81
C THR A 6 8.95 17.56 -19.89
N TYR A 7 8.39 16.37 -20.11
CA TYR A 7 8.78 15.47 -21.18
C TYR A 7 7.53 15.00 -21.92
N THR A 8 7.58 14.99 -23.25
CA THR A 8 6.48 14.52 -24.08
C THR A 8 6.99 13.42 -25.00
N ALA A 9 6.35 12.26 -24.95
CA ALA A 9 6.64 11.13 -25.80
C ALA A 9 5.37 10.62 -26.49
N LYS A 10 5.53 10.07 -27.69
CA LYS A 10 4.47 9.33 -28.37
C LYS A 10 4.46 7.90 -27.83
N ILE A 11 3.31 7.46 -27.34
CA ILE A 11 3.09 6.07 -26.88
C ILE A 11 2.24 5.29 -27.88
N GLU A 12 2.53 4.00 -28.02
CA GLU A 12 1.77 3.08 -28.88
C GLU A 12 0.70 2.31 -28.09
N PRO A 13 -0.52 2.15 -28.63
CA PRO A 13 -1.54 1.33 -28.00
C PRO A 13 -1.12 -0.14 -27.84
N GLY A 14 -1.37 -0.72 -26.67
CA GLY A 14 -1.02 -2.11 -26.37
C GLY A 14 0.30 -2.30 -25.61
N LEU A 15 1.10 -1.25 -25.43
CA LEU A 15 2.35 -1.28 -24.67
C LEU A 15 2.23 -0.45 -23.38
N VAL A 16 2.78 -0.98 -22.29
CA VAL A 16 2.94 -0.24 -21.02
C VAL A 16 4.25 0.52 -21.10
N TYR A 17 4.22 1.80 -20.76
CA TYR A 17 5.38 2.67 -20.65
C TYR A 17 5.55 3.07 -19.20
N SER A 18 6.77 2.95 -18.69
CA SER A 18 7.11 3.29 -17.30
C SER A 18 8.24 4.31 -17.28
N PHE A 19 8.14 5.28 -16.39
CA PHE A 19 9.02 6.43 -16.29
C PHE A 19 9.43 6.65 -14.85
N LYS A 20 10.69 7.03 -14.65
CA LYS A 20 11.21 7.58 -13.41
C LYS A 20 12.13 8.75 -13.74
N VAL A 21 12.29 9.66 -12.79
CA VAL A 21 13.12 10.85 -12.94
C VAL A 21 14.27 10.75 -11.94
N ALA A 22 15.51 10.90 -12.42
CA ALA A 22 16.68 11.03 -11.58
C ALA A 22 17.47 12.26 -12.01
N ALA A 23 18.03 12.98 -11.03
CA ALA A 23 18.93 14.09 -11.29
C ALA A 23 20.34 13.56 -11.51
N VAL A 24 21.03 14.06 -12.54
CA VAL A 24 22.39 13.65 -12.87
C VAL A 24 23.30 14.87 -12.91
N ASN A 25 24.46 14.78 -12.27
CA ASN A 25 25.54 15.76 -12.38
C ASN A 25 26.90 15.05 -12.56
N HIS A 26 28.00 15.81 -12.59
CA HIS A 26 29.35 15.24 -12.74
C HIS A 26 29.75 14.25 -11.62
N GLY A 27 29.11 14.33 -10.46
CA GLY A 27 29.37 13.47 -9.30
C GLY A 27 28.53 12.20 -9.23
N GLY A 28 27.49 12.06 -10.05
CA GLY A 28 26.65 10.86 -10.10
C GLY A 28 25.18 11.12 -10.40
N GLU A 29 24.37 10.10 -10.14
CA GLU A 29 22.91 10.08 -10.27
C GLU A 29 22.28 10.07 -8.87
N SER A 30 21.21 10.85 -8.68
CA SER A 30 20.42 10.84 -7.44
C SER A 30 19.65 9.54 -7.29
N PHE A 31 19.02 9.33 -6.12
CA PHE A 31 17.92 8.37 -6.08
C PHE A 31 16.84 8.80 -7.08
N PRO A 32 16.27 7.86 -7.85
CA PRO A 32 15.20 8.18 -8.76
C PRO A 32 13.90 8.43 -7.98
N SER A 33 12.96 9.12 -8.63
CA SER A 33 11.55 9.09 -8.25
C SER A 33 11.01 7.66 -8.29
N GLU A 34 9.81 7.49 -7.74
CA GLU A 34 8.97 6.35 -8.04
C GLU A 34 8.75 6.16 -9.56
N ILE A 35 8.42 4.92 -9.93
CA ILE A 35 8.07 4.56 -11.28
C ILE A 35 6.58 4.79 -11.50
N LEU A 36 6.28 5.77 -12.36
CA LEU A 36 4.94 5.99 -12.87
C LEU A 36 4.76 5.29 -14.23
N SER A 37 3.55 4.80 -14.51
CA SER A 37 3.26 4.01 -15.68
C SER A 37 2.02 4.50 -16.43
N ALA A 38 2.02 4.33 -17.75
CA ALA A 38 0.91 4.67 -18.62
C ALA A 38 0.69 3.59 -19.68
N TYR A 39 -0.56 3.39 -20.06
CA TYR A 39 -0.99 2.42 -21.04
C TYR A 39 -2.24 2.90 -21.77
N LYS A 40 -2.21 2.76 -23.10
CA LYS A 40 -3.39 2.97 -23.94
C LYS A 40 -3.93 1.65 -24.46
N ALA A 41 -5.15 1.30 -24.07
CA ALA A 41 -5.84 0.14 -24.61
C ALA A 41 -6.12 0.29 -26.10
N ARG A 42 -6.05 -0.80 -26.86
CA ARG A 42 -6.40 -0.81 -28.30
C ARG A 42 -7.88 -0.53 -28.53
N LYS A 43 -8.73 -0.90 -27.58
CA LYS A 43 -10.18 -0.67 -27.57
C LYS A 43 -10.59 -0.16 -26.19
N GLU A 44 -10.27 1.11 -25.92
CA GLU A 44 -10.57 1.77 -24.66
C GLU A 44 -12.10 1.83 -24.41
N ARG A 45 -12.52 1.30 -23.27
CA ARG A 45 -13.91 1.39 -22.75
C ARG A 45 -14.02 2.21 -21.47
N GLY A 46 -12.89 2.49 -20.83
CA GLY A 46 -12.78 3.32 -19.65
C GLY A 46 -11.33 3.62 -19.32
N ARG A 47 -11.12 4.53 -18.37
CA ARG A 47 -9.80 4.94 -17.89
C ARG A 47 -9.68 4.75 -16.39
N VAL A 48 -8.55 4.21 -15.97
CA VAL A 48 -8.14 4.10 -14.56
C VAL A 48 -7.05 5.13 -14.29
N LEU A 49 -7.18 5.89 -13.22
CA LEU A 49 -6.06 6.62 -12.62
C LEU A 49 -5.48 5.76 -11.52
N ILE A 50 -4.21 5.39 -11.64
CA ILE A 50 -3.47 4.72 -10.58
C ILE A 50 -2.75 5.79 -9.75
N ILE A 51 -3.07 5.90 -8.47
CA ILE A 51 -2.39 6.81 -7.55
C ILE A 51 -1.42 5.97 -6.74
N ASN A 52 -0.11 6.25 -6.85
CA ASN A 52 0.85 5.68 -5.92
C ASN A 52 0.86 6.53 -4.65
N GLY A 53 0.29 6.01 -3.58
CA GLY A 53 0.41 6.59 -2.25
C GLY A 53 1.25 5.74 -1.32
N PHE A 54 2.01 4.76 -1.84
CA PHE A 54 2.93 3.97 -1.04
C PHE A 54 4.38 4.43 -1.25
N ASP A 55 4.77 5.43 -0.48
CA ASP A 55 6.12 5.99 -0.45
C ASP A 55 6.79 5.85 0.93
N ARG A 56 6.07 5.29 1.92
CA ARG A 56 6.58 5.08 3.27
C ARG A 56 7.94 4.39 3.29
N LEU A 57 8.88 5.08 3.91
CA LEU A 57 10.14 4.55 4.42
C LEU A 57 10.21 4.80 5.93
N SER A 58 10.53 3.77 6.70
CA SER A 58 10.65 3.92 8.15
C SER A 58 11.63 2.94 8.77
N ALA A 59 12.23 3.34 9.89
CA ALA A 59 12.87 2.41 10.81
C ALA A 59 11.81 1.48 11.47
N PRO A 60 12.24 0.39 12.13
CA PRO A 60 11.34 -0.39 12.96
C PRO A 60 10.74 0.44 14.12
N ALA A 61 9.68 -0.07 14.74
CA ALA A 61 9.03 0.59 15.87
C ALA A 61 10.03 0.87 17.01
N ILE A 62 10.04 2.10 17.51
CA ILE A 62 11.00 2.52 18.52
C ILE A 62 10.42 2.29 19.91
N VAL A 63 11.14 1.54 20.74
CA VAL A 63 10.89 1.46 22.18
C VAL A 63 11.90 2.38 22.86
N ASN A 64 11.42 3.44 23.50
CA ASN A 64 12.27 4.38 24.22
C ASN A 64 11.54 4.98 25.43
N ASN A 65 11.68 4.34 26.59
CA ASN A 65 11.15 4.82 27.86
C ASN A 65 12.20 4.67 28.98
N GLU A 66 11.84 4.98 30.23
CA GLU A 66 12.77 4.92 31.36
C GLU A 66 13.38 3.52 31.59
N GLN A 67 12.62 2.44 31.32
CA GLN A 67 13.05 1.07 31.57
C GLN A 67 13.57 0.36 30.31
N GLN A 68 13.11 0.76 29.13
CA GLN A 68 13.32 0.02 27.89
C GLN A 68 13.91 0.89 26.76
N ALA A 69 14.78 0.28 25.95
CA ALA A 69 15.33 0.87 24.74
C ALA A 69 15.50 -0.19 23.65
N GLY A 70 15.16 0.16 22.41
CA GLY A 70 15.40 -0.73 21.27
C GLY A 70 14.44 -0.52 20.12
N PHE A 71 14.43 -1.54 19.25
CA PHE A 71 13.58 -1.62 18.07
C PHE A 71 12.67 -2.85 18.17
N ASP A 72 11.37 -2.62 18.20
CA ASP A 72 10.35 -3.68 18.26
C ASP A 72 9.88 -4.02 16.84
N MET A 73 10.59 -4.95 16.22
CA MET A 73 10.26 -5.44 14.87
C MET A 73 8.99 -6.29 14.84
N GLU A 74 8.52 -6.81 15.98
CA GLU A 74 7.26 -7.54 16.06
C GLU A 74 6.07 -6.57 15.98
N GLU A 75 6.24 -5.34 16.50
CA GLU A 75 5.25 -4.28 16.33
C GLU A 75 5.24 -3.73 14.90
N ASP A 76 6.38 -3.26 14.42
CA ASP A 76 6.57 -2.80 13.04
C ASP A 76 8.04 -2.99 12.64
N PRO A 77 8.36 -3.82 11.64
CA PRO A 77 9.74 -4.02 11.20
C PRO A 77 10.31 -2.83 10.42
N GLY A 78 9.47 -1.83 10.09
CA GLY A 78 9.83 -0.73 9.23
C GLY A 78 9.77 -1.10 7.75
N VAL A 79 10.12 -0.13 6.91
CA VAL A 79 10.11 -0.25 5.44
C VAL A 79 11.40 0.33 4.89
N ALA A 80 12.25 -0.53 4.34
CA ALA A 80 13.53 -0.14 3.77
C ALA A 80 13.38 0.36 2.33
N TYR A 81 14.32 1.20 1.90
CA TYR A 81 14.44 1.59 0.49
C TYR A 81 15.04 0.44 -0.32
N LEU A 82 14.25 -0.17 -1.22
CA LEU A 82 14.56 -1.35 -2.02
C LEU A 82 14.82 -2.63 -1.21
N SER A 83 15.79 -2.61 -0.29
CA SER A 83 16.15 -3.74 0.55
C SER A 83 16.98 -3.33 1.76
N ASP A 84 17.02 -4.18 2.79
CA ASP A 84 17.88 -4.07 3.96
C ASP A 84 18.75 -5.33 4.14
N ILE A 85 20.02 -5.13 4.50
CA ILE A 85 21.00 -6.18 4.80
C ILE A 85 21.63 -5.99 6.20
N SER A 86 21.13 -5.02 6.98
CA SER A 86 21.74 -4.55 8.22
C SER A 86 21.21 -5.25 9.48
N ILE A 87 20.23 -6.14 9.34
CA ILE A 87 19.50 -6.75 10.46
C ILE A 87 19.88 -8.22 10.62
N CYS A 88 20.29 -8.61 11.83
CA CYS A 88 20.56 -10.01 12.19
C CYS A 88 19.29 -10.78 12.58
N GLY A 89 18.34 -10.13 13.24
CA GLY A 89 17.10 -10.74 13.75
C GLY A 89 16.37 -9.79 14.69
N VAL A 90 15.25 -10.25 15.26
CA VAL A 90 14.44 -9.44 16.18
C VAL A 90 15.18 -9.15 17.50
N GLN A 91 15.11 -7.91 17.98
CA GLN A 91 15.63 -7.56 19.31
C GLN A 91 14.74 -8.20 20.38
N THR A 92 15.35 -8.90 21.34
CA THR A 92 14.64 -9.53 22.46
C THR A 92 15.04 -8.94 23.82
N GLY A 93 16.18 -8.25 23.90
CA GLY A 93 16.65 -7.59 25.12
C GLY A 93 16.43 -6.07 25.08
N PHE A 94 15.42 -5.58 25.80
CA PHE A 94 15.07 -4.15 25.83
C PHE A 94 15.48 -3.44 27.13
N ASP A 95 15.83 -4.16 28.19
CA ASP A 95 16.05 -3.61 29.54
C ASP A 95 17.30 -2.70 29.61
N ARG A 96 17.09 -1.39 29.83
CA ARG A 96 18.15 -0.38 29.94
C ARG A 96 19.13 -0.66 31.08
N SER A 97 18.69 -1.29 32.17
CA SER A 97 19.55 -1.67 33.31
C SER A 97 20.56 -2.79 32.96
N LYS A 98 20.40 -3.41 31.80
CA LYS A 98 21.31 -4.41 31.25
C LYS A 98 22.25 -3.84 30.19
N GLY A 99 22.33 -2.52 30.03
CA GLY A 99 23.34 -1.89 29.18
C GLY A 99 24.77 -2.29 29.56
N GLY A 100 25.61 -2.55 28.56
CA GLY A 100 27.01 -2.94 28.75
C GLY A 100 27.23 -4.38 29.23
N LYS A 101 26.20 -5.23 29.23
CA LYS A 101 26.28 -6.66 29.57
C LYS A 101 26.13 -7.51 28.32
N GLU A 102 26.65 -8.73 28.36
CA GLU A 102 26.62 -9.68 27.24
C GLU A 102 25.63 -10.83 27.49
N GLY A 103 25.07 -11.37 26.40
CA GLY A 103 24.21 -12.54 26.42
C GLY A 103 22.71 -12.24 26.45
N LYS A 104 21.90 -13.31 26.41
CA LYS A 104 20.45 -13.25 26.25
C LYS A 104 19.80 -12.38 27.33
N GLY A 105 18.93 -11.46 26.90
CA GLY A 105 18.21 -10.53 27.77
C GLY A 105 18.98 -9.27 28.13
N CYS A 106 20.23 -9.11 27.65
CA CYS A 106 20.95 -7.84 27.75
C CYS A 106 20.45 -6.83 26.72
N LEU A 107 20.62 -5.54 26.99
CA LEU A 107 20.15 -4.48 26.11
C LEU A 107 20.75 -4.63 24.70
N GLY A 108 19.89 -4.65 23.69
CA GLY A 108 20.29 -4.81 22.29
C GLY A 108 20.52 -6.25 21.85
N TYR A 109 20.33 -7.24 22.73
CA TYR A 109 20.44 -8.65 22.33
C TYR A 109 19.34 -8.99 21.31
N SER A 110 19.74 -9.48 20.13
CA SER A 110 18.85 -9.94 19.07
C SER A 110 18.99 -11.43 18.81
N THR A 111 18.05 -11.97 18.05
CA THR A 111 18.20 -13.26 17.39
C THR A 111 19.02 -13.11 16.09
N GLY A 112 19.14 -14.20 15.31
CA GLY A 112 20.05 -14.30 14.15
C GLY A 112 19.40 -14.88 12.88
N GLU A 113 18.08 -15.06 12.86
CA GLU A 113 17.36 -15.70 11.75
C GLU A 113 17.33 -14.90 10.44
N LEU A 114 17.70 -13.61 10.48
CA LEU A 114 17.78 -12.73 9.32
C LEU A 114 19.21 -12.50 8.84
N GLU A 115 20.22 -13.06 9.52
CA GLU A 115 21.63 -12.92 9.14
C GLU A 115 21.86 -13.41 7.70
N GLY A 116 22.41 -12.51 6.87
CA GLY A 116 22.74 -12.79 5.47
C GLY A 116 21.55 -12.71 4.51
N MET A 117 20.35 -12.40 4.98
CA MET A 117 19.18 -12.20 4.13
C MET A 117 19.15 -10.77 3.58
N GLN A 118 18.94 -10.61 2.27
CA GLN A 118 18.61 -9.31 1.69
C GLN A 118 17.11 -9.06 1.82
N ILE A 119 16.66 -8.52 2.94
CA ILE A 119 15.24 -8.30 3.23
C ILE A 119 14.68 -7.28 2.23
N ALA A 120 13.65 -7.66 1.47
CA ALA A 120 13.03 -6.79 0.49
C ALA A 120 12.23 -5.65 1.15
N GLY A 121 12.35 -4.45 0.57
CA GLY A 121 11.70 -3.22 1.00
C GLY A 121 10.75 -2.65 -0.07
N ASN A 122 10.53 -1.33 -0.03
CA ASN A 122 9.72 -0.62 -1.01
C ASN A 122 10.50 -0.46 -2.33
N THR A 123 9.94 -0.96 -3.43
CA THR A 123 10.53 -0.96 -4.78
C THR A 123 10.04 0.21 -5.65
N PHE A 124 9.01 0.93 -5.20
CA PHE A 124 8.45 2.12 -5.85
C PHE A 124 8.00 1.90 -7.31
N ASP A 125 7.65 0.67 -7.68
CA ASP A 125 7.25 0.27 -9.03
C ASP A 125 5.83 -0.31 -9.12
N TYR A 126 5.05 -0.17 -8.05
CA TYR A 126 3.70 -0.73 -7.93
C TYR A 126 2.69 -0.22 -8.95
N PRO A 127 2.77 1.03 -9.49
CA PRO A 127 1.94 1.42 -10.63
C PRO A 127 2.12 0.54 -11.86
N PHE A 128 3.32 0.00 -12.08
CA PHE A 128 3.54 -0.99 -13.14
C PHE A 128 2.83 -2.31 -12.82
N ILE A 129 2.91 -2.80 -11.58
CA ILE A 129 2.27 -4.06 -11.16
C ILE A 129 0.74 -3.98 -11.31
N HIS A 130 0.11 -2.92 -10.80
CA HIS A 130 -1.32 -2.67 -10.97
C HIS A 130 -1.69 -2.48 -12.45
N GLY A 131 -0.90 -1.67 -13.15
CA GLY A 131 -1.06 -1.41 -14.57
C GLY A 131 -1.00 -2.67 -15.44
N LYS A 132 -0.10 -3.61 -15.14
CA LYS A 132 -0.02 -4.92 -15.82
C LYS A 132 -1.29 -5.74 -15.63
N ALA A 133 -1.87 -5.73 -14.44
CA ALA A 133 -3.14 -6.42 -14.18
C ALA A 133 -4.32 -5.74 -14.90
N ILE A 134 -4.35 -4.40 -14.97
CA ILE A 134 -5.35 -3.64 -15.75
C ILE A 134 -5.19 -3.91 -17.25
N GLN A 135 -3.95 -3.94 -17.76
CA GLN A 135 -3.64 -4.28 -19.14
C GLN A 135 -4.18 -5.67 -19.50
N ALA A 136 -4.02 -6.65 -18.61
CA ALA A 136 -4.51 -8.02 -18.82
C ALA A 136 -6.05 -8.09 -18.94
N ALA A 137 -6.79 -7.21 -18.26
CA ALA A 137 -8.23 -7.07 -18.43
C ALA A 137 -8.64 -6.47 -19.80
N GLY A 138 -7.69 -5.82 -20.50
CA GLY A 138 -7.74 -5.51 -21.93
C GLY A 138 -8.66 -4.38 -22.39
N SER A 139 -9.54 -3.88 -21.53
CA SER A 139 -10.60 -2.90 -21.89
C SER A 139 -10.41 -1.50 -21.31
N PHE A 140 -9.45 -1.33 -20.38
CA PHE A 140 -9.17 -0.06 -19.73
C PHE A 140 -7.79 0.47 -20.13
N SER A 141 -7.72 1.77 -20.40
CA SER A 141 -6.44 2.49 -20.39
C SER A 141 -6.12 2.92 -18.97
N PHE A 142 -4.85 3.17 -18.67
CA PHE A 142 -4.46 3.76 -17.39
C PHE A 142 -3.33 4.76 -17.54
N VAL A 143 -3.26 5.67 -16.59
CA VAL A 143 -2.10 6.52 -16.28
C VAL A 143 -1.91 6.50 -14.78
N SER A 144 -0.70 6.82 -14.31
CA SER A 144 -0.45 6.95 -12.89
C SER A 144 0.12 8.31 -12.50
N CYS A 145 -0.07 8.67 -11.24
CA CYS A 145 0.48 9.85 -10.59
C CYS A 145 0.88 9.53 -9.14
N SER A 146 1.62 10.43 -8.51
CA SER A 146 1.80 10.41 -7.06
C SER A 146 0.50 10.86 -6.37
N ASP A 147 0.38 10.57 -5.08
CA ASP A 147 -0.67 11.10 -4.24
C ASP A 147 -0.57 12.63 -4.08
N GLU A 148 0.64 13.22 -3.99
CA GLU A 148 0.77 14.68 -3.88
C GLU A 148 0.22 15.43 -5.08
N SER A 149 0.31 14.86 -6.30
CA SER A 149 -0.32 15.44 -7.49
C SER A 149 -1.85 15.50 -7.38
N VAL A 150 -2.47 14.57 -6.64
CA VAL A 150 -3.91 14.59 -6.36
C VAL A 150 -4.21 15.56 -5.23
N GLU A 151 -3.44 15.54 -4.15
CA GLU A 151 -3.65 16.37 -2.97
C GLU A 151 -3.45 17.87 -3.23
N SER A 152 -2.54 18.20 -4.15
CA SER A 152 -2.32 19.57 -4.65
C SER A 152 -3.35 20.02 -5.68
N GLY A 153 -4.19 19.11 -6.19
CA GLY A 153 -5.22 19.40 -7.19
C GLY A 153 -4.69 19.51 -8.63
N GLU A 154 -3.46 19.06 -8.91
CA GLU A 154 -2.89 19.05 -10.25
C GLU A 154 -3.54 17.98 -11.15
N VAL A 155 -4.01 16.87 -10.56
CA VAL A 155 -4.65 15.77 -11.28
C VAL A 155 -6.17 15.76 -11.03
N PRO A 156 -6.98 16.00 -12.08
CA PRO A 156 -8.44 15.96 -11.97
C PRO A 156 -8.97 14.51 -11.99
N LEU A 157 -9.55 14.05 -10.87
CA LEU A 157 -10.06 12.68 -10.73
C LEU A 157 -11.28 12.39 -11.64
N ASP A 158 -12.09 13.39 -11.94
CA ASP A 158 -13.30 13.30 -12.76
C ASP A 158 -13.02 12.96 -14.24
N ALA A 159 -11.76 13.05 -14.68
CA ALA A 159 -11.32 12.57 -15.99
C ALA A 159 -11.25 11.04 -16.11
N TYR A 160 -11.44 10.31 -15.00
CA TYR A 160 -11.23 8.86 -14.91
C TYR A 160 -12.46 8.13 -14.37
N ASN A 161 -12.73 6.94 -14.92
CA ASN A 161 -13.88 6.12 -14.52
C ASN A 161 -13.64 5.36 -13.20
N VAL A 162 -12.36 5.10 -12.91
CA VAL A 162 -11.91 4.39 -11.71
C VAL A 162 -10.65 5.08 -11.20
N VAL A 163 -10.57 5.27 -9.88
CA VAL A 163 -9.35 5.56 -9.15
C VAL A 163 -8.87 4.27 -8.49
N ASP A 164 -7.61 3.90 -8.73
CA ASP A 164 -6.89 2.79 -8.09
C ASP A 164 -5.81 3.38 -7.18
N LEU A 165 -6.05 3.37 -5.87
CA LEU A 165 -5.16 3.95 -4.87
C LEU A 165 -4.32 2.86 -4.19
N ILE A 166 -3.02 2.90 -4.43
CA ILE A 166 -2.02 2.00 -3.86
C ILE A 166 -1.56 2.57 -2.52
N LEU A 167 -1.75 1.82 -1.44
CA LEU A 167 -1.33 2.21 -0.09
C LEU A 167 -0.42 1.19 0.58
N GLY A 168 0.02 0.11 -0.09
CA GLY A 168 1.07 -0.79 0.38
C GLY A 168 1.16 -0.97 1.90
N LEU A 169 2.29 -0.57 2.49
CA LEU A 169 2.50 -0.49 3.95
C LEU A 169 2.36 0.94 4.51
N GLU A 170 1.74 1.84 3.76
CA GLU A 170 1.48 3.23 4.13
C GLU A 170 0.74 3.29 5.47
N LYS A 171 1.24 4.12 6.39
CA LYS A 171 0.71 4.29 7.75
C LYS A 171 1.38 5.48 8.41
N GLU A 172 0.60 6.28 9.13
CA GLU A 172 1.08 7.46 9.82
C GLU A 172 2.24 7.12 10.76
N ASN A 173 3.38 7.77 10.53
CA ASN A 173 4.52 7.64 11.43
C ASN A 173 4.34 8.58 12.62
N THR A 174 4.09 8.00 13.80
CA THR A 174 3.92 8.73 15.07
C THR A 174 5.20 8.78 15.91
N SER A 175 6.26 8.08 15.50
CA SER A 175 7.49 7.92 16.28
C SER A 175 8.62 8.82 15.76
N GLY A 176 9.18 9.67 16.64
CA GLY A 176 10.43 10.40 16.37
C GLY A 176 10.32 11.69 15.55
N ILE A 177 9.11 12.16 15.24
CA ILE A 177 8.89 13.39 14.48
C ILE A 177 8.54 14.55 15.42
N GLN A 178 9.00 15.76 15.09
CA GLN A 178 8.61 16.99 15.78
C GLN A 178 7.08 17.09 15.87
N ALA A 179 6.56 17.54 17.01
CA ALA A 179 5.13 17.72 17.21
C ALA A 179 4.52 18.57 16.07
N GLY A 180 3.61 17.98 15.29
CA GLY A 180 2.82 18.68 14.27
C GLY A 180 3.07 18.29 12.81
N GLN A 181 3.98 17.35 12.51
CA GLN A 181 4.09 16.79 11.15
C GLN A 181 3.57 15.36 11.09
N THR A 182 2.57 15.17 10.23
CA THR A 182 2.00 13.87 9.87
C THR A 182 2.61 13.45 8.53
N TYR A 183 3.41 12.40 8.55
CA TYR A 183 3.93 11.75 7.35
C TYR A 183 3.23 10.41 7.16
N TYR A 184 3.13 9.99 5.90
CA TYR A 184 2.69 8.64 5.54
C TYR A 184 1.25 8.30 5.90
N LYS A 185 0.38 9.32 5.97
CA LYS A 185 -1.03 9.09 6.33
C LYS A 185 -1.75 8.38 5.20
N THR A 186 -2.33 7.21 5.47
CA THR A 186 -3.08 6.42 4.48
C THR A 186 -4.12 7.24 3.71
N PHE A 187 -4.87 8.08 4.43
CA PHE A 187 -5.76 9.07 3.84
C PHE A 187 -5.59 10.41 4.53
N SER A 188 -4.73 11.27 3.99
CA SER A 188 -4.63 12.64 4.46
C SER A 188 -5.98 13.37 4.33
N SER A 189 -6.13 14.50 5.02
CA SER A 189 -7.34 15.32 4.87
C SER A 189 -7.56 15.82 3.44
N ALA A 190 -6.50 16.01 2.64
CA ALA A 190 -6.62 16.41 1.24
C ALA A 190 -7.13 15.25 0.39
N MET A 191 -6.54 14.05 0.54
CA MET A 191 -6.99 12.84 -0.14
C MET A 191 -8.45 12.49 0.21
N GLN A 192 -8.83 12.58 1.50
CA GLN A 192 -10.21 12.35 1.93
C GLN A 192 -11.20 13.26 1.20
N ARG A 193 -10.87 14.55 1.05
CA ARG A 193 -11.71 15.52 0.30
C ARG A 193 -11.79 15.18 -1.19
N ALA A 194 -10.66 14.85 -1.82
CA ALA A 194 -10.61 14.50 -3.23
C ALA A 194 -11.45 13.25 -3.55
N LEU A 195 -11.27 12.17 -2.79
CA LEU A 195 -12.02 10.93 -2.95
C LEU A 195 -13.51 11.09 -2.61
N THR A 196 -13.84 11.90 -1.60
CA THR A 196 -15.24 12.21 -1.26
C THR A 196 -15.93 12.91 -2.42
N SER A 197 -15.31 13.98 -2.95
CA SER A 197 -15.84 14.71 -4.10
C SER A 197 -16.02 13.78 -5.31
N TYR A 198 -14.97 13.04 -5.68
CA TYR A 198 -14.99 12.09 -6.79
C TYR A 198 -16.11 11.04 -6.67
N SER A 199 -16.27 10.42 -5.49
CA SER A 199 -17.31 9.42 -5.24
C SER A 199 -18.72 9.99 -5.36
N LEU A 200 -18.96 11.20 -4.82
CA LEU A 200 -20.28 11.83 -4.85
C LEU A 200 -20.71 12.23 -6.28
N TYR A 201 -19.76 12.34 -7.21
CA TYR A 201 -20.04 12.51 -8.64
C TYR A 201 -20.05 11.19 -9.43
N GLY A 202 -20.09 10.03 -8.76
CA GLY A 202 -20.23 8.72 -9.39
C GLY A 202 -18.92 8.02 -9.74
N GLY A 203 -17.78 8.56 -9.28
CA GLY A 203 -16.46 7.96 -9.45
C GLY A 203 -16.28 6.67 -8.66
N ASN A 204 -15.65 5.65 -9.24
CA ASN A 204 -15.44 4.36 -8.56
C ASN A 204 -14.04 4.27 -7.97
N ILE A 205 -13.91 3.72 -6.76
CA ILE A 205 -12.64 3.67 -6.05
C ILE A 205 -12.23 2.22 -5.78
N PHE A 206 -11.04 1.85 -6.22
CA PHE A 206 -10.29 0.70 -5.74
C PHE A 206 -9.19 1.18 -4.78
N VAL A 207 -9.08 0.56 -3.61
CA VAL A 207 -8.00 0.82 -2.64
C VAL A 207 -7.44 -0.50 -2.13
N SER A 208 -6.11 -0.59 -2.00
CA SER A 208 -5.45 -1.71 -1.32
C SER A 208 -4.28 -1.25 -0.46
N GLY A 209 -4.24 -1.72 0.80
CA GLY A 209 -3.14 -1.44 1.72
C GLY A 209 -3.32 -2.17 3.06
N ALA A 210 -2.21 -2.35 3.78
CA ALA A 210 -2.18 -3.17 4.99
C ALA A 210 -2.78 -2.46 6.23
N TYR A 211 -2.70 -1.14 6.30
CA TYR A 211 -3.02 -0.37 7.52
C TYR A 211 -4.18 0.64 7.34
N ILE A 212 -4.98 0.44 6.30
CA ILE A 212 -6.03 1.40 5.87
C ILE A 212 -7.22 1.49 6.84
N GLY A 213 -7.36 0.56 7.79
CA GLY A 213 -8.35 0.61 8.86
C GLY A 213 -7.76 1.13 10.16
N SER A 214 -6.65 0.53 10.60
CA SER A 214 -5.98 0.84 11.86
C SER A 214 -5.49 2.29 11.90
N ASP A 215 -4.89 2.79 10.83
CA ASP A 215 -4.43 4.18 10.71
C ASP A 215 -5.61 5.18 10.75
N MET A 216 -6.80 4.76 10.29
CA MET A 216 -8.00 5.59 10.25
C MET A 216 -8.90 5.46 11.50
N SER A 217 -8.50 4.64 12.46
CA SER A 217 -9.35 4.32 13.62
C SER A 217 -9.31 5.35 14.75
N SER A 218 -8.29 6.22 14.79
CA SER A 218 -7.99 7.08 15.95
C SER A 218 -8.93 8.29 16.12
N SER A 219 -9.44 8.87 15.03
CA SER A 219 -10.28 10.07 15.06
C SER A 219 -11.67 9.80 14.50
N GLN A 220 -12.68 10.55 14.99
CA GLN A 220 -14.04 10.44 14.47
C GLN A 220 -14.12 10.80 12.99
N GLY A 221 -13.42 11.86 12.56
CA GLY A 221 -13.42 12.27 11.15
C GLY A 221 -12.87 11.19 10.21
N ASN A 222 -11.78 10.54 10.60
CA ASN A 222 -11.19 9.45 9.82
C ASN A 222 -12.13 8.24 9.72
N ARG A 223 -12.76 7.85 10.83
CA ARG A 223 -13.77 6.78 10.83
C ARG A 223 -14.96 7.16 9.96
N GLU A 224 -15.47 8.38 10.09
CA GLU A 224 -16.59 8.83 9.26
C GLU A 224 -16.27 8.78 7.77
N PHE A 225 -15.03 9.09 7.36
CA PHE A 225 -14.60 8.94 5.97
C PHE A 225 -14.65 7.47 5.52
N THR A 226 -13.99 6.55 6.24
CA THR A 226 -13.96 5.13 5.85
C THR A 226 -15.35 4.52 5.87
N GLU A 227 -16.19 4.88 6.85
CA GLU A 227 -17.53 4.33 7.02
C GLU A 227 -18.53 4.89 5.99
N LYS A 228 -18.51 6.21 5.73
CA LYS A 228 -19.50 6.86 4.87
C LYS A 228 -19.12 6.86 3.40
N ILE A 229 -17.83 6.91 3.08
CA ILE A 229 -17.32 6.97 1.70
C ILE A 229 -16.84 5.59 1.24
N LEU A 230 -15.90 4.98 1.96
CA LEU A 230 -15.32 3.70 1.53
C LEU A 230 -16.16 2.47 1.93
N LYS A 231 -17.14 2.65 2.83
CA LYS A 231 -18.12 1.67 3.31
C LYS A 231 -17.56 0.50 4.09
N TYR A 232 -16.50 0.74 4.86
CA TYR A 232 -15.95 -0.24 5.80
C TYR A 232 -15.67 0.37 7.18
N GLY A 233 -15.68 -0.48 8.20
CA GLY A 233 -15.12 -0.22 9.52
C GLY A 233 -13.86 -1.07 9.76
N TYR A 234 -13.04 -0.66 10.73
CA TYR A 234 -11.89 -1.42 11.18
C TYR A 234 -12.28 -2.35 12.34
N GLN A 235 -11.86 -3.62 12.27
CA GLN A 235 -12.06 -4.59 13.36
C GLN A 235 -10.79 -4.76 14.19
N GLU A 236 -9.73 -5.27 13.56
CA GLU A 236 -8.43 -5.56 14.17
C GLU A 236 -7.38 -5.72 13.07
N SER A 237 -6.10 -5.58 13.39
CA SER A 237 -5.01 -6.04 12.55
C SER A 237 -4.64 -7.47 12.93
N LEU A 238 -4.35 -8.33 11.95
CA LEU A 238 -3.91 -9.69 12.24
C LEU A 238 -2.60 -9.69 13.03
N GLN A 239 -2.59 -10.39 14.15
CA GLN A 239 -1.41 -10.51 15.02
C GLN A 239 -0.53 -11.71 14.64
N GLU A 240 -1.14 -12.76 14.09
CA GLU A 240 -0.43 -13.95 13.60
C GLU A 240 0.11 -13.68 12.19
N ASN A 241 1.40 -13.94 11.97
CA ASN A 241 2.12 -13.61 10.74
C ASN A 241 2.68 -14.83 9.99
N ARG A 242 2.31 -16.06 10.33
CA ARG A 242 2.75 -17.26 9.61
C ARG A 242 1.83 -17.61 8.46
N SER A 243 0.54 -17.24 8.53
CA SER A 243 -0.39 -17.45 7.42
C SER A 243 -0.62 -16.20 6.58
N GLY A 244 -0.26 -16.28 5.30
CA GLY A 244 -0.61 -15.29 4.28
C GLY A 244 -1.84 -15.64 3.44
N GLY A 245 -2.54 -16.73 3.77
CA GLY A 245 -3.63 -17.25 2.96
C GLY A 245 -4.87 -16.35 2.98
N ILE A 246 -5.45 -16.10 1.80
CA ILE A 246 -6.67 -15.30 1.62
C ILE A 246 -7.57 -16.04 0.64
N SER A 247 -8.87 -16.13 0.94
CA SER A 247 -9.87 -16.75 0.07
C SER A 247 -10.92 -15.73 -0.36
N GLY A 248 -11.29 -15.73 -1.64
CA GLY A 248 -12.31 -14.83 -2.17
C GLY A 248 -12.33 -14.86 -3.69
N LEU A 249 -13.43 -14.39 -4.28
CA LEU A 249 -13.66 -14.39 -5.74
C LEU A 249 -13.42 -15.76 -6.41
N GLY A 250 -13.69 -16.86 -5.70
CA GLY A 250 -13.51 -18.23 -6.20
C GLY A 250 -12.05 -18.71 -6.23
N LYS A 251 -11.15 -18.03 -5.52
CA LYS A 251 -9.71 -18.34 -5.46
C LYS A 251 -9.19 -18.36 -4.04
N THR A 252 -8.05 -19.01 -3.86
CA THR A 252 -7.20 -18.87 -2.67
C THR A 252 -5.86 -18.33 -3.13
N ILE A 253 -5.44 -17.21 -2.55
CA ILE A 253 -4.19 -16.51 -2.83
C ILE A 253 -3.33 -16.45 -1.56
N SER A 254 -2.08 -16.02 -1.72
CA SER A 254 -1.14 -15.82 -0.62
C SER A 254 -0.43 -14.48 -0.75
N ILE A 255 -0.08 -13.90 0.39
CA ILE A 255 0.78 -12.72 0.52
C ILE A 255 1.96 -13.03 1.46
N PRO A 256 3.13 -12.39 1.26
CA PRO A 256 4.27 -12.54 2.16
C PRO A 256 3.96 -11.87 3.51
N ARG A 257 4.01 -12.64 4.60
CA ARG A 257 3.78 -12.12 5.96
C ARG A 257 5.06 -12.00 6.81
N LEU A 258 6.15 -12.60 6.34
CA LEU A 258 7.46 -12.63 6.99
C LEU A 258 8.53 -11.99 6.09
N PRO A 259 9.60 -11.42 6.69
CA PRO A 259 10.77 -10.95 5.94
C PRO A 259 11.29 -12.01 4.98
N ASN A 260 11.63 -11.59 3.76
CA ASN A 260 12.10 -12.43 2.68
C ASN A 260 12.84 -11.57 1.64
N GLU A 261 13.46 -12.20 0.64
CA GLU A 261 14.28 -11.49 -0.37
C GLU A 261 13.53 -11.05 -1.63
N ARG A 262 12.23 -11.32 -1.73
CA ARG A 262 11.45 -11.14 -2.96
C ARG A 262 10.54 -9.92 -2.92
N SER A 263 9.89 -9.68 -1.79
CA SER A 263 8.94 -8.58 -1.61
C SER A 263 8.82 -8.20 -0.14
N TYR A 264 8.40 -6.96 0.12
CA TYR A 264 8.19 -6.50 1.49
C TYR A 264 7.16 -7.37 2.22
N ALA A 265 7.36 -7.54 3.52
CA ALA A 265 6.49 -8.35 4.36
C ALA A 265 5.26 -7.56 4.81
N VAL A 266 4.07 -8.10 4.58
CA VAL A 266 2.80 -7.56 5.07
C VAL A 266 2.55 -8.11 6.47
N THR A 267 3.16 -7.54 7.51
CA THR A 267 3.20 -8.18 8.83
C THR A 267 1.86 -8.20 9.56
N LYS A 268 1.13 -7.08 9.56
CA LYS A 268 -0.13 -6.91 10.30
C LYS A 268 -1.24 -6.29 9.42
N PRO A 269 -1.72 -6.97 8.38
CA PRO A 269 -2.79 -6.46 7.54
C PRO A 269 -4.11 -6.36 8.34
N ASP A 270 -4.92 -5.38 7.97
CA ASP A 270 -6.17 -5.06 8.64
C ASP A 270 -7.33 -5.97 8.21
N CYS A 271 -8.14 -6.36 9.20
CA CYS A 271 -9.46 -6.95 9.02
C CYS A 271 -10.50 -5.82 8.89
N LEU A 272 -11.21 -5.81 7.77
CA LEU A 272 -12.19 -4.78 7.43
C LEU A 272 -13.60 -5.32 7.52
N VAL A 273 -14.48 -4.61 8.22
CA VAL A 273 -15.89 -5.00 8.38
C VAL A 273 -16.75 -4.24 7.38
N PRO A 274 -17.54 -4.92 6.53
CA PRO A 274 -18.43 -4.24 5.61
C PRO A 274 -19.56 -3.53 6.35
N LEU A 275 -19.90 -2.31 5.94
CA LEU A 275 -21.07 -1.58 6.43
C LEU A 275 -22.19 -1.64 5.41
N ALA A 276 -23.35 -2.15 5.83
CA ALA A 276 -24.48 -2.37 4.94
C ALA A 276 -24.80 -1.11 4.09
N PRO A 277 -25.02 -1.26 2.77
CA PRO A 277 -25.18 -2.51 2.01
C PRO A 277 -23.87 -3.08 1.42
N ALA A 278 -22.69 -2.66 1.88
CA ALA A 278 -21.43 -3.29 1.48
C ALA A 278 -21.36 -4.75 1.94
N PHE A 279 -20.50 -5.53 1.30
CA PHE A 279 -20.32 -6.96 1.57
C PHE A 279 -18.85 -7.35 1.48
N SER A 280 -18.49 -8.42 2.20
CA SER A 280 -17.12 -8.96 2.16
C SER A 280 -16.87 -9.71 0.85
N VAL A 281 -15.68 -9.52 0.26
CA VAL A 281 -15.23 -10.14 -1.00
C VAL A 281 -14.03 -11.06 -0.83
N PHE A 282 -13.30 -10.90 0.28
CA PHE A 282 -12.16 -11.72 0.66
C PHE A 282 -12.20 -11.98 2.17
N SER A 283 -11.66 -13.12 2.57
CA SER A 283 -11.47 -13.51 3.97
C SER A 283 -10.06 -14.04 4.20
N TYR A 284 -9.45 -13.67 5.32
CA TYR A 284 -8.17 -14.23 5.76
C TYR A 284 -8.31 -15.68 6.21
N LEU A 285 -7.24 -16.45 6.00
CA LEU A 285 -7.11 -17.84 6.43
C LEU A 285 -5.91 -17.99 7.39
N PRO A 286 -6.00 -18.87 8.40
CA PRO A 286 -7.23 -19.37 9.00
C PRO A 286 -7.89 -18.25 9.83
N GLY A 287 -9.22 -18.21 9.89
CA GLY A 287 -9.94 -17.28 10.78
C GLY A 287 -11.19 -16.66 10.18
N ASN A 288 -11.25 -16.60 8.84
CA ASN A 288 -12.42 -16.14 8.09
C ASN A 288 -12.84 -14.69 8.44
N GLN A 289 -11.96 -13.89 9.05
CA GLN A 289 -12.16 -12.44 9.15
C GLN A 289 -12.10 -11.82 7.76
N SER A 290 -12.92 -10.80 7.53
CA SER A 290 -13.02 -10.14 6.23
C SER A 290 -11.72 -9.37 5.91
N ALA A 291 -11.13 -9.70 4.76
CA ALA A 291 -9.90 -9.13 4.21
C ALA A 291 -10.16 -8.08 3.11
N GLY A 292 -11.41 -7.96 2.66
CA GLY A 292 -11.79 -6.96 1.68
C GLY A 292 -13.30 -6.76 1.61
N VAL A 293 -13.69 -5.54 1.25
CA VAL A 293 -15.07 -5.06 1.23
C VAL A 293 -15.39 -4.46 -0.14
N ALA A 294 -16.55 -4.80 -0.69
CA ALA A 294 -17.09 -4.16 -1.88
C ALA A 294 -18.45 -3.51 -1.59
N PHE A 295 -18.69 -2.36 -2.21
CA PHE A 295 -19.95 -1.63 -2.11
C PHE A 295 -20.45 -1.23 -3.50
N LYS A 296 -21.76 -1.40 -3.71
CA LYS A 296 -22.47 -0.96 -4.91
C LYS A 296 -23.64 -0.05 -4.51
N GLY A 297 -23.55 1.22 -4.88
CA GLY A 297 -24.62 2.22 -4.76
C GLY A 297 -24.55 3.21 -5.92
N ASP A 298 -24.69 4.50 -5.63
CA ASP A 298 -24.55 5.59 -6.62
C ASP A 298 -23.14 5.67 -7.21
N TYR A 299 -22.15 5.20 -6.44
CA TYR A 299 -20.80 4.88 -6.86
C TYR A 299 -20.43 3.51 -6.29
N ARG A 300 -19.24 3.00 -6.63
CA ARG A 300 -18.76 1.71 -6.14
C ARG A 300 -17.40 1.84 -5.50
N THR A 301 -17.18 1.04 -4.47
CA THR A 301 -15.87 0.88 -3.85
C THR A 301 -15.49 -0.59 -3.82
N PHE A 302 -14.20 -0.85 -3.97
CA PHE A 302 -13.59 -2.15 -3.72
C PHE A 302 -12.35 -1.87 -2.86
N VAL A 303 -12.31 -2.43 -1.66
CA VAL A 303 -11.29 -2.10 -0.67
C VAL A 303 -10.67 -3.39 -0.15
N MET A 304 -9.34 -3.47 -0.16
CA MET A 304 -8.58 -4.62 0.33
C MET A 304 -7.73 -4.20 1.53
N GLY A 305 -7.87 -4.90 2.65
CA GLY A 305 -7.07 -4.71 3.87
C GLY A 305 -5.65 -5.27 3.77
N PHE A 306 -5.21 -5.59 2.56
CA PHE A 306 -3.88 -6.03 2.21
C PHE A 306 -3.50 -5.44 0.84
N PRO A 307 -2.20 -5.27 0.55
CA PRO A 307 -1.74 -4.68 -0.71
C PRO A 307 -1.96 -5.62 -1.89
N PHE A 308 -2.53 -5.13 -2.99
CA PHE A 308 -2.79 -5.93 -4.19
C PHE A 308 -1.48 -6.37 -4.87
N GLU A 309 -0.48 -5.50 -4.88
CA GLU A 309 0.87 -5.74 -5.36
C GLU A 309 1.60 -6.86 -4.60
N SER A 310 1.18 -7.17 -3.36
CA SER A 310 1.78 -8.23 -2.54
C SER A 310 1.26 -9.63 -2.86
N ILE A 311 0.20 -9.76 -3.67
CA ILE A 311 -0.30 -11.06 -4.14
C ILE A 311 0.78 -11.69 -5.00
N GLU A 312 1.27 -12.88 -4.64
CA GLU A 312 2.48 -13.45 -5.27
C GLU A 312 2.30 -13.79 -6.77
N SER A 313 1.14 -14.33 -7.14
CA SER A 313 0.84 -14.83 -8.48
C SER A 313 0.37 -13.73 -9.43
N GLU A 314 1.07 -13.53 -10.55
CA GLU A 314 0.69 -12.54 -11.56
C GLU A 314 -0.68 -12.85 -12.20
N ASP A 315 -0.95 -14.13 -12.43
CA ASP A 315 -2.22 -14.59 -13.01
C ASP A 315 -3.39 -14.33 -12.06
N ASP A 316 -3.17 -14.47 -10.75
CA ASP A 316 -4.19 -14.13 -9.76
C ASP A 316 -4.39 -12.62 -9.67
N ARG A 317 -3.32 -11.81 -9.69
CA ARG A 317 -3.42 -10.34 -9.81
C ARG A 317 -4.25 -9.96 -11.04
N ALA A 318 -3.94 -10.49 -12.22
CA ALA A 318 -4.67 -10.23 -13.45
C ALA A 318 -6.16 -10.62 -13.35
N SER A 319 -6.46 -11.81 -12.83
CA SER A 319 -7.83 -12.30 -12.69
C SER A 319 -8.65 -11.50 -11.65
N ILE A 320 -8.02 -11.10 -10.54
CA ILE A 320 -8.66 -10.29 -9.49
C ILE A 320 -8.93 -8.88 -10.02
N MET A 321 -7.96 -8.22 -10.63
CA MET A 321 -8.14 -6.90 -11.24
C MET A 321 -9.23 -6.92 -12.32
N ALA A 322 -9.29 -7.97 -13.16
CA ALA A 322 -10.37 -8.12 -14.13
C ALA A 322 -11.75 -8.22 -13.46
N SER A 323 -11.84 -8.88 -12.30
CA SER A 323 -13.08 -8.99 -11.52
C SER A 323 -13.47 -7.66 -10.88
N ILE A 324 -12.50 -6.87 -10.38
CA ILE A 324 -12.70 -5.52 -9.85
C ILE A 324 -13.20 -4.57 -10.94
N LEU A 325 -12.52 -4.51 -12.08
CA LEU A 325 -12.92 -3.65 -13.20
C LEU A 325 -14.29 -4.04 -13.76
N LYS A 326 -14.58 -5.36 -13.82
CA LYS A 326 -15.92 -5.84 -14.17
C LYS A 326 -16.96 -5.34 -13.17
N PHE A 327 -16.69 -5.51 -11.87
CA PHE A 327 -17.55 -5.01 -10.80
C PHE A 327 -17.83 -3.51 -10.92
N PHE A 328 -16.90 -2.68 -11.41
CA PHE A 328 -17.17 -1.26 -11.66
C PHE A 328 -17.95 -0.98 -12.94
N SER A 329 -17.85 -1.84 -13.95
CA SER A 329 -18.49 -1.66 -15.25
C SER A 329 -19.88 -2.30 -15.40
N ASP A 330 -20.20 -3.29 -14.57
CA ASP A 330 -21.49 -4.01 -14.63
C ASP A 330 -22.63 -3.05 -14.31
N LYS A 331 -23.67 -2.96 -15.15
CA LYS A 331 -24.85 -2.13 -14.86
C LYS A 331 -25.62 -2.71 -13.66
#